data_AF-A0A6J0SBR4-F1
#
_entry.id   AF-A0A6J0SBR4-F1
#
_cell.length_a   1.000
_cell.length_b   1.000
_cell.length_c   1.000
_cell.angle_alpha   90.00
_cell.angle_beta   90.00
_cell.angle_gamma   90.00
#
_symmetry.space_group_name_H-M   'P 1'
#
loop_
_entity.id
_entity.type
_entity.pdbx_description
1 polymer ?
#
loop_
_entity_poly.entity_id
_entity_poly.type
_entity_poly.pdbx_seq_one_letter_code
_entity_poly.pdbx_strand_id
1 'polypeptide(L)'
;MVDDQQAMTGQMAGDHTRLEFHNIETGIITERRYLSSVPSNFIGHLQSLTFNGMAYIDLCKNGDIDYCELNARFGFRNIIADPVTFKTKASYVALATLQAYTSMHLFFQFKTTSLDGLILYNSGDGNDFIVVELVKGYLHYVFDLGNGANLIKGSSNKPLNDNQWHNVMISRDTNNLHTVKIDTKITTQSTAGARNLDLKSDLYIGGVAKETYKSLPKLVHAKEGFQGCLASVDLNGRLPDLISDALFCNGQIERGCEGPSTTCQEDSCVNQGVCLQQWDGFSCDCSMTSFSGTLCND
;
A
#
# COMPACT_ATOMS: atom_id res chain seq x y z
N MET A 1 -21.79 -19.71 7.81
CA MET A 1 -20.45 -20.21 8.20
C MET A 1 -19.44 -19.47 7.35
N VAL A 2 -18.29 -19.12 7.89
CA VAL A 2 -17.14 -18.69 7.08
C VAL A 2 -16.30 -19.95 6.90
N ASP A 3 -16.14 -20.37 5.65
CA ASP A 3 -15.59 -21.69 5.31
C ASP A 3 -16.29 -22.82 6.11
N ASP A 4 -15.51 -23.76 6.64
CA ASP A 4 -15.96 -24.88 7.47
C ASP A 4 -15.84 -24.59 8.98
N GLN A 5 -15.72 -23.32 9.37
CA GLN A 5 -15.63 -22.94 10.78
C GLN A 5 -16.98 -23.09 11.49
N GLN A 6 -16.91 -23.28 12.81
CA GLN A 6 -18.08 -23.40 13.67
C GLN A 6 -19.04 -22.21 13.47
N ALA A 7 -20.33 -22.50 13.33
CA ALA A 7 -21.34 -21.48 13.18
C ALA A 7 -21.40 -20.58 14.43
N MET A 8 -21.16 -19.28 14.23
CA MET A 8 -21.40 -18.27 15.25
C MET A 8 -22.90 -18.00 15.34
N THR A 9 -23.45 -18.06 16.55
CA THR A 9 -24.85 -17.75 16.83
C THR A 9 -24.94 -16.56 17.77
N GLY A 10 -25.97 -15.74 17.59
CA GLY A 10 -26.22 -14.57 18.42
C GLY A 10 -27.70 -14.25 18.39
N GLN A 11 -28.20 -13.68 19.48
CA GLN A 11 -29.57 -13.23 19.59
C GLN A 11 -29.58 -11.70 19.59
N MET A 12 -30.31 -11.11 18.64
CA MET A 12 -30.50 -9.66 18.62
C MET A 12 -31.28 -9.22 19.87
N ALA A 13 -30.86 -8.13 20.49
CA ALA A 13 -31.62 -7.49 21.55
C ALA A 13 -32.72 -6.59 20.95
N GLY A 14 -33.83 -6.45 21.68
CA GLY A 14 -35.00 -5.69 21.25
C GLY A 14 -36.00 -6.52 20.42
N ASP A 15 -37.20 -5.96 20.24
CA ASP A 15 -38.34 -6.70 19.71
C ASP A 15 -38.55 -6.50 18.19
N HIS A 16 -37.77 -5.62 17.58
CA HIS A 16 -37.84 -5.34 16.13
C HIS A 16 -37.11 -6.43 15.34
N THR A 17 -37.81 -7.06 14.38
CA THR A 17 -37.27 -8.16 13.56
C THR A 17 -37.43 -7.95 12.06
N ARG A 18 -38.14 -6.88 11.64
CA ARG A 18 -38.41 -6.59 10.23
C ARG A 18 -37.31 -5.70 9.66
N LEU A 19 -36.72 -6.12 8.55
CA LEU A 19 -35.76 -5.35 7.76
C LEU A 19 -36.44 -4.85 6.49
N GLU A 20 -36.39 -3.53 6.27
CA GLU A 20 -36.78 -2.90 5.01
C GLU A 20 -35.51 -2.54 4.23
N PHE A 21 -35.47 -2.87 2.95
CA PHE A 21 -34.38 -2.52 2.05
C PHE A 21 -34.93 -2.36 0.62
N HIS A 22 -34.28 -1.49 -0.15
CA HIS A 22 -34.61 -1.27 -1.56
C HIS A 22 -33.55 -1.88 -2.49
N ASN A 23 -32.30 -1.94 -2.04
CA ASN A 23 -31.15 -2.36 -2.83
C ASN A 23 -30.35 -3.45 -2.09
N ILE A 24 -29.63 -4.27 -2.85
CA ILE A 24 -28.52 -5.10 -2.34
C ILE A 24 -27.25 -4.54 -2.96
N GLU A 25 -26.37 -3.98 -2.12
CA GLU A 25 -25.20 -3.23 -2.57
C GLU A 25 -23.91 -4.01 -2.31
N THR A 26 -22.97 -3.92 -3.26
CA THR A 26 -21.62 -4.47 -3.13
C THR A 26 -20.60 -3.47 -3.65
N GLY A 27 -19.34 -3.59 -3.23
CA GLY A 27 -18.30 -2.66 -3.65
C GLY A 27 -18.34 -1.35 -2.86
N ILE A 28 -19.40 -0.57 -3.02
CA ILE A 28 -19.59 0.76 -2.43
C ILE A 28 -21.02 0.86 -1.91
N ILE A 29 -21.20 1.43 -0.71
CA ILE A 29 -22.53 1.81 -0.21
C ILE A 29 -22.88 3.20 -0.77
N THR A 30 -23.79 3.20 -1.72
CA THR A 30 -24.29 4.35 -2.46
C THR A 30 -25.48 5.02 -1.76
N GLU A 31 -26.44 4.24 -1.24
CA GLU A 31 -27.56 4.78 -0.45
C GLU A 31 -27.14 4.92 1.02
N ARG A 32 -26.77 6.15 1.39
CA ARG A 32 -26.22 6.48 2.72
C ARG A 32 -26.82 7.74 3.32
N ARG A 33 -28.03 8.13 2.91
CA ARG A 33 -28.68 9.41 3.29
C ARG A 33 -28.74 9.65 4.80
N TYR A 34 -28.90 8.59 5.59
CA TYR A 34 -29.03 8.65 7.05
C TYR A 34 -27.77 8.20 7.80
N LEU A 35 -26.68 7.91 7.09
CA LEU A 35 -25.42 7.43 7.68
C LEU A 35 -24.38 8.54 7.64
N SER A 36 -23.85 8.91 8.80
CA SER A 36 -22.74 9.88 8.91
C SER A 36 -21.37 9.27 8.60
N SER A 37 -21.25 7.94 8.65
CA SER A 37 -20.06 7.18 8.31
C SER A 37 -20.47 5.85 7.70
N VAL A 38 -19.69 5.36 6.74
CA VAL A 38 -19.90 4.07 6.08
C VAL A 38 -18.60 3.27 6.10
N PRO A 39 -18.68 1.92 6.06
CA PRO A 39 -17.53 1.07 5.75
C PRO A 39 -16.78 1.54 4.50
N SER A 40 -15.48 1.27 4.44
CA SER A 40 -14.68 1.55 3.26
C SER A 40 -15.11 0.71 2.06
N ASN A 41 -14.75 1.20 0.88
CA ASN A 41 -15.02 0.51 -0.37
C ASN A 41 -14.27 -0.82 -0.43
N PHE A 42 -14.83 -1.80 -1.13
CA PHE A 42 -14.23 -3.12 -1.27
C PHE A 42 -13.19 -3.16 -2.41
N ILE A 43 -12.01 -3.70 -2.10
CA ILE A 43 -10.98 -4.03 -3.09
C ILE A 43 -10.79 -5.55 -3.09
N GLY A 44 -11.25 -6.22 -4.14
CA GLY A 44 -11.16 -7.67 -4.26
C GLY A 44 -12.11 -8.22 -5.32
N HIS A 45 -12.36 -9.52 -5.25
CA HIS A 45 -13.32 -10.22 -6.10
C HIS A 45 -14.44 -10.78 -5.25
N LEU A 46 -15.67 -10.67 -5.74
CA LEU A 46 -16.85 -11.33 -5.18
C LEU A 46 -17.31 -12.42 -6.15
N GLN A 47 -17.84 -13.51 -5.60
CA GLN A 47 -18.41 -14.60 -6.38
C GLN A 47 -19.61 -15.18 -5.62
N SER A 48 -20.58 -15.73 -6.35
CA SER A 48 -21.69 -16.50 -5.80
C SER A 48 -22.53 -15.74 -4.76
N LEU A 49 -22.69 -14.42 -4.91
CA LEU A 49 -23.59 -13.64 -4.08
C LEU A 49 -25.02 -14.17 -4.23
N THR A 50 -25.47 -14.86 -3.18
CA THR A 50 -26.78 -15.48 -3.14
C THR A 50 -27.58 -14.89 -2.00
N PHE A 51 -28.75 -14.33 -2.31
CA PHE A 51 -29.65 -13.79 -1.30
C PHE A 51 -31.05 -14.31 -1.55
N ASN A 52 -31.63 -15.02 -0.57
CA ASN A 52 -32.91 -15.72 -0.68
C ASN A 52 -33.02 -16.61 -1.93
N GLY A 53 -31.93 -17.32 -2.26
CA GLY A 53 -31.85 -18.22 -3.41
C GLY A 53 -31.57 -17.53 -4.76
N MET A 54 -31.52 -16.20 -4.81
CA MET A 54 -31.22 -15.45 -6.03
C MET A 54 -29.71 -15.20 -6.15
N ALA A 55 -29.11 -15.69 -7.24
CA ALA A 55 -27.69 -15.52 -7.55
C ALA A 55 -27.44 -14.21 -8.32
N TYR A 56 -27.41 -13.08 -7.61
CA TYR A 56 -27.46 -11.74 -8.21
C TYR A 56 -26.31 -11.42 -9.19
N ILE A 57 -25.09 -11.92 -8.91
CA ILE A 57 -23.94 -11.70 -9.81
C ILE A 57 -24.17 -12.41 -11.16
N ASP A 58 -24.64 -13.64 -11.13
CA ASP A 58 -24.86 -14.45 -12.34
C ASP A 58 -26.06 -13.95 -13.14
N LEU A 59 -27.16 -13.64 -12.45
CA LEU A 59 -28.37 -13.05 -13.07
C LEU A 59 -28.03 -11.74 -13.78
N CYS A 60 -27.26 -10.86 -13.12
CA CYS A 60 -26.82 -9.61 -13.71
C CYS A 60 -25.87 -9.83 -14.90
N LYS A 61 -24.92 -10.77 -14.79
CA LYS A 61 -23.96 -11.07 -15.85
C LYS A 61 -24.65 -11.58 -17.13
N ASN A 62 -25.68 -12.41 -16.97
CA ASN A 62 -26.40 -13.03 -18.08
C ASN A 62 -27.48 -12.12 -18.67
N GLY A 63 -27.84 -11.04 -17.98
CA GLY A 63 -28.95 -10.16 -18.38
C GLY A 63 -30.33 -10.74 -18.06
N ASP A 64 -30.41 -11.66 -17.08
CA ASP A 64 -31.67 -12.26 -16.63
C ASP A 64 -32.52 -11.28 -15.80
N ILE A 65 -31.91 -10.19 -15.34
CA ILE A 65 -32.53 -9.07 -14.63
C ILE A 65 -32.12 -7.75 -15.29
N ASP A 66 -33.04 -6.78 -15.31
CA ASP A 66 -32.84 -5.45 -15.90
C ASP A 66 -32.52 -4.37 -14.85
N TYR A 67 -32.79 -4.63 -13.57
CA TYR A 67 -32.53 -3.75 -12.43
C TYR A 67 -31.13 -3.91 -11.81
N CYS A 68 -30.13 -4.26 -12.62
CA CYS A 68 -28.74 -4.36 -12.16
C CYS A 68 -27.91 -3.15 -12.64
N GLU A 69 -27.38 -2.37 -11.70
CA GLU A 69 -26.49 -1.25 -11.98
C GLU A 69 -25.08 -1.52 -11.43
N LEU A 70 -24.06 -1.45 -12.29
CA LEU A 70 -22.66 -1.61 -11.86
C LEU A 70 -21.66 -0.84 -12.73
N ASN A 71 -20.55 -0.45 -12.11
CA ASN A 71 -19.31 -0.05 -12.79
C ASN A 71 -18.14 -1.01 -12.50
N ALA A 72 -18.39 -2.08 -11.74
CA ALA A 72 -17.46 -3.17 -11.52
C ALA A 72 -17.19 -3.93 -12.84
N ARG A 73 -16.19 -4.81 -12.85
CA ARG A 73 -15.90 -5.63 -14.03
C ARG A 73 -15.99 -7.11 -13.69
N PHE A 74 -16.57 -7.87 -14.60
CA PHE A 74 -16.62 -9.32 -14.52
C PHE A 74 -15.29 -9.98 -14.86
N GLY A 75 -15.04 -11.14 -14.26
CA GLY A 75 -13.84 -11.94 -14.46
C GLY A 75 -12.73 -11.64 -13.46
N PHE A 76 -11.86 -12.63 -13.28
CA PHE A 76 -10.71 -12.51 -12.40
C PHE A 76 -9.58 -11.71 -13.05
N ARG A 77 -8.93 -10.84 -12.28
CA ARG A 77 -7.71 -10.14 -12.66
C ARG A 77 -6.97 -9.67 -11.42
N ASN A 78 -5.66 -9.49 -11.52
CA ASN A 78 -4.91 -8.79 -10.49
C ASN A 78 -5.39 -7.32 -10.43
N ILE A 79 -5.67 -6.84 -9.22
CA ILE A 79 -6.17 -5.48 -8.98
C ILE A 79 -4.99 -4.62 -8.54
N ILE A 80 -4.83 -3.48 -9.24
CA ILE A 80 -3.98 -2.36 -8.86
C ILE A 80 -4.92 -1.17 -8.72
N ALA A 81 -5.31 -0.84 -7.49
CA ALA A 81 -6.29 0.22 -7.22
C ALA A 81 -5.60 1.59 -7.08
N ASP A 82 -6.13 2.61 -7.75
CA ASP A 82 -5.66 4.01 -7.73
C ASP A 82 -4.12 4.15 -7.68
N PRO A 83 -3.39 3.67 -8.72
CA PRO A 83 -1.94 3.80 -8.74
C PRO A 83 -1.54 5.28 -8.80
N VAL A 84 -0.53 5.65 -8.00
CA VAL A 84 0.04 6.99 -7.91
C VAL A 84 1.55 6.91 -7.99
N THR A 85 2.16 7.79 -8.79
CA THR A 85 3.61 7.87 -9.02
C THR A 85 4.24 9.00 -8.21
N PHE A 86 5.26 8.66 -7.43
CA PHE A 86 6.17 9.60 -6.78
C PHE A 86 7.40 9.76 -7.67
N LYS A 87 7.45 10.85 -8.46
CA LYS A 87 8.45 10.99 -9.55
C LYS A 87 9.88 11.16 -9.07
N THR A 88 10.08 11.76 -7.90
CA THR A 88 11.42 11.99 -7.34
C THR A 88 11.48 11.47 -5.91
N LYS A 89 12.67 11.13 -5.42
CA LYS A 89 12.90 10.73 -4.03
C LYS A 89 12.63 11.84 -3.00
N ALA A 90 12.42 13.08 -3.44
CA ALA A 90 11.97 14.17 -2.59
C ALA A 90 10.44 14.32 -2.59
N SER A 91 9.73 13.59 -3.44
CA SER A 91 8.27 13.70 -3.56
C SER A 91 7.59 12.95 -2.41
N TYR A 92 6.67 13.60 -1.71
CA TYR A 92 5.90 12.97 -0.65
C TYR A 92 4.58 13.71 -0.41
N VAL A 93 3.64 13.02 0.23
CA VAL A 93 2.38 13.61 0.71
C VAL A 93 2.25 13.40 2.21
N ALA A 94 1.59 14.33 2.89
CA ALA A 94 1.19 14.22 4.28
C ALA A 94 -0.33 13.99 4.36
N LEU A 95 -0.74 12.97 5.10
CA LEU A 95 -2.13 12.60 5.36
C LEU A 95 -2.44 12.76 6.84
N ALA A 96 -3.72 12.73 7.20
CA ALA A 96 -4.12 12.67 8.60
C ALA A 96 -3.51 11.45 9.31
N THR A 97 -3.20 11.60 10.59
CA THR A 97 -2.56 10.60 11.45
C THR A 97 -3.20 9.22 11.36
N LEU A 98 -2.36 8.19 11.28
CA LEU A 98 -2.79 6.80 11.23
C LEU A 98 -3.52 6.40 12.53
N GLN A 99 -4.73 5.88 12.40
CA GLN A 99 -5.55 5.42 13.52
C GLN A 99 -5.25 3.94 13.79
N ALA A 100 -4.22 3.62 14.60
CA ALA A 100 -3.71 2.24 14.78
C ALA A 100 -3.51 1.83 16.26
N TYR A 101 -4.42 2.28 17.14
CA TYR A 101 -4.29 2.13 18.59
C TYR A 101 -4.30 0.67 19.07
N THR A 102 -5.35 -0.10 18.81
CA THR A 102 -5.54 -1.46 19.36
C THR A 102 -4.94 -2.56 18.48
N SER A 103 -5.30 -2.54 17.20
CA SER A 103 -4.72 -3.34 16.14
C SER A 103 -4.39 -2.45 14.96
N MET A 104 -3.56 -2.98 14.06
CA MET A 104 -3.14 -2.27 12.86
C MET A 104 -3.18 -3.22 11.68
N HIS A 105 -3.72 -2.76 10.56
CA HIS A 105 -3.69 -3.44 9.28
C HIS A 105 -3.31 -2.42 8.20
N LEU A 106 -2.11 -2.54 7.67
CA LEU A 106 -1.64 -1.77 6.54
C LEU A 106 -1.53 -2.69 5.34
N PHE A 107 -2.06 -2.25 4.21
CA PHE A 107 -1.84 -2.91 2.93
C PHE A 107 -1.49 -1.88 1.89
N PHE A 108 -0.53 -2.18 1.04
CA PHE A 108 -0.26 -1.40 -0.17
C PHE A 108 0.50 -2.27 -1.17
N GLN A 109 0.44 -1.85 -2.41
CA GLN A 109 1.30 -2.36 -3.47
C GLN A 109 2.31 -1.29 -3.85
N PHE A 110 3.52 -1.71 -4.19
CA PHE A 110 4.52 -0.79 -4.71
C PHE A 110 5.24 -1.36 -5.92
N LYS A 111 5.79 -0.46 -6.73
CA LYS A 111 6.63 -0.78 -7.88
C LYS A 111 7.74 0.26 -7.96
N THR A 112 9.00 -0.17 -8.02
CA THR A 112 10.17 0.73 -8.09
C THR A 112 11.36 0.06 -8.75
N THR A 113 12.34 0.86 -9.16
CA THR A 113 13.69 0.46 -9.57
C THR A 113 14.75 0.88 -8.55
N SER A 114 14.38 1.72 -7.57
CA SER A 114 15.28 2.19 -6.50
C SER A 114 15.43 1.14 -5.39
N LEU A 115 16.68 0.89 -4.99
CA LEU A 115 17.01 -0.03 -3.89
C LEU A 115 16.65 0.53 -2.51
N ASP A 116 16.72 1.84 -2.34
CA ASP A 116 16.57 2.50 -1.05
C ASP A 116 15.54 3.63 -1.14
N GLY A 117 14.71 3.79 -0.11
CA GLY A 117 13.74 4.87 -0.04
C GLY A 117 12.73 4.72 1.10
N LEU A 118 12.42 5.83 1.77
CA LEU A 118 11.38 5.89 2.80
C LEU A 118 9.97 5.87 2.16
N ILE A 119 9.15 4.88 2.51
CA ILE A 119 7.79 4.71 1.96
C ILE A 119 6.74 5.33 2.89
N LEU A 120 6.82 5.05 4.20
CA LEU A 120 5.84 5.48 5.19
C LEU A 120 6.55 5.93 6.46
N TYR A 121 6.09 7.05 7.04
CA TYR A 121 6.55 7.53 8.34
C TYR A 121 5.42 8.18 9.13
N ASN A 122 5.25 7.79 10.39
CA ASN A 122 4.40 8.50 11.34
C ASN A 122 5.02 8.38 12.74
N SER A 123 5.23 9.51 13.41
CA SER A 123 5.69 9.57 14.80
C SER A 123 4.58 9.91 15.79
N GLY A 124 4.78 9.49 17.02
CA GLY A 124 3.91 9.68 18.17
C GLY A 124 4.56 10.45 19.31
N ASP A 125 3.97 10.32 20.49
CA ASP A 125 4.54 10.89 21.72
C ASP A 125 5.79 10.13 22.17
N GLY A 126 6.78 10.87 22.66
CA GLY A 126 8.05 10.28 23.13
C GLY A 126 8.86 9.66 21.99
N ASN A 127 9.05 8.34 22.04
CA ASN A 127 9.80 7.58 21.05
C ASN A 127 8.90 6.76 20.12
N ASP A 128 7.58 6.89 20.21
CA ASP A 128 6.68 6.08 19.41
C ASP A 128 6.80 6.47 17.93
N PHE A 129 6.97 5.47 17.07
CA PHE A 129 6.95 5.69 15.63
C PHE A 129 6.64 4.40 14.87
N ILE A 130 6.22 4.59 13.63
CA ILE A 130 6.12 3.56 12.61
C ILE A 130 6.78 4.04 11.31
N VAL A 131 7.59 3.17 10.72
CA VAL A 131 8.31 3.39 9.48
C VAL A 131 8.19 2.16 8.59
N VAL A 132 7.99 2.41 7.30
CA VAL A 132 8.22 1.41 6.25
C VAL A 132 9.21 2.00 5.25
N GLU A 133 10.28 1.27 4.98
CA GLU A 133 11.34 1.70 4.06
C GLU A 133 11.85 0.53 3.21
N LEU A 134 12.41 0.83 2.05
CA LEU A 134 13.26 -0.08 1.30
C LEU A 134 14.71 0.16 1.68
N VAL A 135 15.44 -0.93 1.94
CA VAL A 135 16.88 -0.91 2.20
C VAL A 135 17.56 -1.99 1.37
N LYS A 136 18.44 -1.60 0.45
CA LYS A 136 19.12 -2.51 -0.49
C LYS A 136 18.14 -3.43 -1.24
N GLY A 137 16.95 -2.91 -1.54
CA GLY A 137 15.85 -3.57 -2.22
C GLY A 137 15.00 -4.49 -1.33
N TYR A 138 15.23 -4.56 -0.02
CA TYR A 138 14.42 -5.36 0.89
C TYR A 138 13.51 -4.47 1.73
N LEU A 139 12.26 -4.89 1.92
CA LEU A 139 11.30 -4.14 2.74
C LEU A 139 11.67 -4.26 4.23
N HIS A 140 11.78 -3.13 4.90
CA HIS A 140 11.94 -3.03 6.34
C HIS A 140 10.71 -2.37 6.95
N TYR A 141 10.20 -2.99 8.01
CA TYR A 141 9.20 -2.42 8.90
C TYR A 141 9.87 -2.13 10.25
N VAL A 142 9.97 -0.84 10.59
CA VAL A 142 10.64 -0.37 11.80
C VAL A 142 9.65 0.37 12.67
N PHE A 143 9.62 0.09 13.96
CA PHE A 143 8.63 0.66 14.86
C PHE A 143 9.13 0.70 16.30
N ASP A 144 8.55 1.57 17.12
CA ASP A 144 8.72 1.60 18.57
C ASP A 144 7.35 1.86 19.20
N LEU A 145 6.98 1.03 20.19
CA LEU A 145 5.69 1.08 20.92
C LEU A 145 5.90 1.42 22.41
N GLY A 146 7.00 2.14 22.71
CA GLY A 146 7.43 2.48 24.06
C GLY A 146 8.35 1.45 24.72
N ASN A 147 8.73 0.40 24.00
CA ASN A 147 9.64 -0.66 24.46
C ASN A 147 10.98 -0.71 23.70
N GLY A 148 11.26 0.34 22.90
CA GLY A 148 12.47 0.45 22.10
C GLY A 148 12.24 0.08 20.64
N ALA A 149 13.09 0.62 19.77
CA ALA A 149 12.97 0.41 18.34
C ALA A 149 13.20 -1.06 17.95
N ASN A 150 12.27 -1.60 17.16
CA ASN A 150 12.27 -2.94 16.60
C ASN A 150 12.32 -2.87 15.07
N LEU A 151 12.89 -3.91 14.44
CA LEU A 151 12.99 -4.05 13.00
C LEU A 151 12.54 -5.45 12.58
N ILE A 152 11.53 -5.51 11.70
CA ILE A 152 11.14 -6.73 10.99
C ILE A 152 11.51 -6.56 9.53
N LYS A 153 12.32 -7.48 9.01
CA LYS A 153 12.64 -7.54 7.58
C LYS A 153 11.60 -8.40 6.87
N GLY A 154 10.98 -7.85 5.84
CA GLY A 154 10.12 -8.61 4.95
C GLY A 154 10.91 -9.75 4.27
N SER A 155 10.28 -10.91 4.14
CA SER A 155 10.93 -12.08 3.53
C SER A 155 10.75 -12.07 2.01
N SER A 156 11.84 -11.91 1.27
CA SER A 156 11.90 -12.07 -0.19
C SER A 156 13.20 -12.78 -0.58
N ASN A 157 13.20 -13.49 -1.73
CA ASN A 157 14.42 -14.14 -2.24
C ASN A 157 15.32 -13.18 -3.01
N LYS A 158 14.75 -12.09 -3.51
CA LYS A 158 15.41 -11.12 -4.38
C LYS A 158 15.08 -9.71 -3.87
N PRO A 159 15.92 -8.72 -4.22
CA PRO A 159 15.55 -7.31 -4.14
C PRO A 159 14.23 -7.03 -4.87
N LEU A 160 13.39 -6.18 -4.28
CA LEU A 160 12.02 -5.84 -4.70
C LEU A 160 11.97 -4.59 -5.62
N ASN A 161 13.13 -4.14 -6.09
CA ASN A 161 13.27 -3.02 -7.00
C ASN A 161 13.39 -3.50 -8.46
N ASP A 162 12.66 -4.56 -8.81
CA ASP A 162 12.70 -5.24 -10.11
C ASP A 162 11.67 -4.68 -11.12
N ASN A 163 11.11 -3.51 -10.83
CA ASN A 163 10.07 -2.85 -11.61
C ASN A 163 8.78 -3.69 -11.77
N GLN A 164 8.53 -4.64 -10.86
CA GLN A 164 7.26 -5.36 -10.73
C GLN A 164 6.43 -4.82 -9.57
N TRP A 165 5.13 -5.13 -9.59
CA TRP A 165 4.25 -4.85 -8.46
C TRP A 165 4.45 -5.89 -7.37
N HIS A 166 4.79 -5.44 -6.17
CA HIS A 166 4.86 -6.27 -4.97
C HIS A 166 3.74 -5.90 -4.00
N ASN A 167 3.15 -6.92 -3.38
CA ASN A 167 2.14 -6.75 -2.34
C ASN A 167 2.81 -6.70 -0.97
N VAL A 168 2.47 -5.69 -0.18
CA VAL A 168 2.94 -5.54 1.20
C VAL A 168 1.72 -5.51 2.12
N MET A 169 1.72 -6.40 3.10
CA MET A 169 0.78 -6.36 4.21
C MET A 169 1.57 -6.31 5.51
N ILE A 170 1.27 -5.35 6.36
CA ILE A 170 1.84 -5.22 7.71
C ILE A 170 0.67 -5.17 8.68
N SER A 171 0.61 -6.09 9.64
CA SER A 171 -0.40 -6.04 10.69
C SER A 171 0.19 -6.23 12.08
N ARG A 172 -0.56 -5.75 13.07
CA ARG A 172 -0.37 -6.04 14.49
C ARG A 172 -1.73 -6.41 15.08
N ASP A 173 -1.83 -7.61 15.64
CA ASP A 173 -3.04 -8.02 16.37
C ASP A 173 -3.07 -7.50 17.81
N THR A 174 -4.14 -7.78 18.54
CA THR A 174 -4.30 -7.39 19.94
C THR A 174 -3.37 -8.14 20.91
N ASN A 175 -2.72 -9.21 20.45
CA ASN A 175 -1.74 -9.99 21.21
C ASN A 175 -0.30 -9.50 20.94
N ASN A 176 -0.14 -8.38 20.22
CA ASN A 176 1.15 -7.84 19.79
C ASN A 176 1.95 -8.81 18.91
N LEU A 177 1.25 -9.64 18.12
CA LEU A 177 1.84 -10.39 17.03
C LEU A 177 1.89 -9.49 15.79
N HIS A 178 3.10 -9.12 15.39
CA HIS A 178 3.35 -8.42 14.15
C HIS A 178 3.50 -9.42 13.01
N THR A 179 2.88 -9.11 11.87
CA THR A 179 2.96 -9.91 10.64
C THR A 179 3.35 -8.99 9.50
N VAL A 180 4.45 -9.32 8.82
CA VAL A 180 4.85 -8.69 7.55
C VAL A 180 4.75 -9.75 6.46
N LYS A 181 3.93 -9.50 5.45
CA LYS A 181 3.79 -10.36 4.29
C LYS A 181 4.21 -9.61 3.03
N ILE A 182 5.17 -10.18 2.33
CA ILE A 182 5.64 -9.71 1.02
C ILE A 182 5.22 -10.74 0.00
N ASP A 183 4.35 -10.35 -0.93
CA ASP A 183 3.73 -11.23 -1.91
C ASP A 183 3.10 -12.47 -1.25
N THR A 184 3.76 -13.61 -1.33
CA THR A 184 3.28 -14.89 -0.77
C THR A 184 3.97 -15.27 0.54
N LYS A 185 5.04 -14.57 0.93
CA LYS A 185 5.89 -14.93 2.06
C LYS A 185 5.52 -14.15 3.31
N ILE A 186 5.34 -14.86 4.42
CA ILE A 186 4.92 -14.30 5.70
C ILE A 186 6.09 -14.34 6.69
N THR A 187 6.27 -13.28 7.46
CA THR A 187 7.19 -13.18 8.60
C THR A 187 6.44 -12.66 9.80
N THR A 188 6.56 -13.33 10.93
CA THR A 188 5.86 -12.96 12.17
C THR A 188 6.83 -12.71 13.31
N GLN A 189 6.55 -11.73 14.16
CA GLN A 189 7.32 -11.48 15.38
C GLN A 189 6.40 -10.98 16.49
N SER A 190 6.49 -11.58 17.68
CA SER A 190 5.81 -11.08 18.87
C SER A 190 6.68 -10.07 19.60
N THR A 191 6.08 -8.99 20.10
CA THR A 191 6.77 -8.00 20.94
C THR A 191 6.20 -8.00 22.36
N ALA A 192 7.07 -8.11 23.36
CA ALA A 192 6.67 -8.10 24.76
C ALA A 192 6.44 -6.66 25.27
N GLY A 193 5.40 -6.47 26.09
CA GLY A 193 5.18 -5.23 26.86
C GLY A 193 4.84 -3.98 26.04
N ALA A 194 4.43 -4.15 24.78
CA ALA A 194 4.05 -3.03 23.93
C ALA A 194 2.80 -2.31 24.48
N ARG A 195 2.86 -0.98 24.53
CA ARG A 195 1.69 -0.13 24.74
C ARG A 195 0.96 0.05 23.39
N ASN A 196 -0.24 0.63 23.44
CA ASN A 196 -0.92 1.08 22.22
C ASN A 196 -0.03 2.09 21.50
N LEU A 197 0.02 2.00 20.16
CA LEU A 197 0.76 2.95 19.33
C LEU A 197 0.02 4.30 19.34
N ASP A 198 0.56 5.32 20.02
CA ASP A 198 -0.06 6.65 20.10
C ASP A 198 0.61 7.64 19.15
N LEU A 199 0.17 7.62 17.89
CA LEU A 199 0.67 8.51 16.84
C LEU A 199 0.04 9.91 16.95
N LYS A 200 0.84 10.94 16.66
CA LYS A 200 0.42 12.35 16.77
C LYS A 200 0.72 13.19 15.53
N SER A 201 1.82 12.88 14.85
CA SER A 201 2.19 13.61 13.63
C SER A 201 1.26 13.27 12.46
N ASP A 202 1.34 14.06 11.40
CA ASP A 202 0.79 13.65 10.11
C ASP A 202 1.47 12.36 9.63
N LEU A 203 0.73 11.58 8.85
CA LEU A 203 1.23 10.38 8.20
C LEU A 203 1.89 10.77 6.88
N TYR A 204 3.19 10.54 6.76
CA TYR A 204 3.95 10.84 5.56
C TYR A 204 4.07 9.60 4.66
N ILE A 205 3.78 9.77 3.37
CA ILE A 205 3.87 8.72 2.34
C ILE A 205 4.80 9.20 1.22
N GLY A 206 5.73 8.34 0.81
CA GLY A 206 6.71 8.59 -0.25
C GLY A 206 8.00 9.26 0.23
N GLY A 207 8.03 9.83 1.44
CA GLY A 207 9.20 10.49 1.99
C GLY A 207 8.84 11.49 3.08
N VAL A 208 9.81 12.26 3.52
CA VAL A 208 9.64 13.34 4.52
C VAL A 208 10.42 14.58 4.08
N ALA A 209 10.27 15.69 4.80
CA ALA A 209 11.08 16.88 4.57
C ALA A 209 12.58 16.57 4.71
N LYS A 210 13.41 17.23 3.88
CA LYS A 210 14.85 16.96 3.77
C LYS A 210 15.60 16.97 5.12
N GLU A 211 15.23 17.90 6.00
CA GLU A 211 15.86 18.02 7.32
C GLU A 211 15.48 16.88 8.27
N THR A 212 14.29 16.30 8.11
CA THR A 212 13.78 15.20 8.95
C THR A 212 14.63 13.94 8.82
N TYR A 213 15.23 13.65 7.65
CA TYR A 213 16.11 12.49 7.46
C TYR A 213 17.33 12.48 8.38
N LYS A 214 17.78 13.64 8.86
CA LYS A 214 18.92 13.77 9.78
C LYS A 214 18.56 13.33 11.20
N SER A 215 17.28 13.35 11.55
CA SER A 215 16.76 13.07 12.89
C SER A 215 15.82 11.86 12.92
N LEU A 216 15.80 11.03 11.88
CA LEU A 216 15.04 9.77 11.90
C LEU A 216 15.58 8.82 12.99
N PRO A 217 14.73 7.94 13.55
CA PRO A 217 15.15 6.96 14.55
C PRO A 217 16.33 6.11 14.11
N LYS A 218 17.20 5.72 15.05
CA LYS A 218 18.51 5.09 14.77
C LYS A 218 18.46 3.83 13.89
N LEU A 219 17.39 3.05 13.96
CA LEU A 219 17.24 1.82 13.15
C LEU A 219 16.72 2.07 11.72
N VAL A 220 16.30 3.29 11.41
CA VAL A 220 15.83 3.71 10.09
C VAL A 220 17.04 4.10 9.24
N HIS A 221 17.15 3.51 8.05
CA HIS A 221 18.32 3.68 7.19
C HIS A 221 18.14 4.80 6.17
N ALA A 222 16.90 5.09 5.78
CA ALA A 222 16.57 6.03 4.73
C ALA A 222 17.24 7.40 4.93
N LYS A 223 17.84 7.90 3.86
CA LYS A 223 18.37 9.28 3.73
C LYS A 223 17.66 10.09 2.65
N GLU A 224 16.70 9.46 1.99
CA GLU A 224 15.92 9.95 0.86
C GLU A 224 14.59 9.20 0.82
N GLY A 225 13.62 9.74 0.09
CA GLY A 225 12.27 9.17 -0.03
C GLY A 225 12.18 8.09 -1.10
N PHE A 226 11.03 7.46 -1.14
CA PHE A 226 10.64 6.53 -2.18
C PHE A 226 10.43 7.24 -3.51
N GLN A 227 10.90 6.59 -4.57
CA GLN A 227 10.64 6.98 -5.95
C GLN A 227 10.10 5.75 -6.66
N GLY A 228 8.89 5.84 -7.20
CA GLY A 228 8.16 4.65 -7.62
C GLY A 228 6.67 4.90 -7.70
N CYS A 229 5.90 3.83 -7.87
CA CYS A 229 4.46 3.84 -7.73
C CYS A 229 4.02 3.19 -6.44
N LEU A 230 2.96 3.74 -5.84
CA LEU A 230 2.16 3.11 -4.80
C LEU A 230 0.74 2.89 -5.33
N ALA A 231 0.10 1.81 -4.91
CA ALA A 231 -1.28 1.50 -5.25
C ALA A 231 -1.94 0.73 -4.12
N SER A 232 -3.27 0.65 -4.16
CA SER A 232 -4.08 -0.13 -3.23
C SER A 232 -3.75 0.17 -1.76
N VAL A 233 -3.52 1.44 -1.45
CA VAL A 233 -3.14 1.86 -0.10
C VAL A 233 -4.35 1.77 0.84
N ASP A 234 -4.23 0.92 1.84
CA ASP A 234 -5.16 0.72 2.94
C ASP A 234 -4.43 1.02 4.26
N LEU A 235 -4.94 2.03 4.95
CA LEU A 235 -4.43 2.53 6.22
C LEU A 235 -5.42 2.20 7.34
N ASN A 236 -5.38 0.95 7.80
CA ASN A 236 -6.24 0.42 8.86
C ASN A 236 -7.74 0.55 8.57
N GLY A 237 -8.13 0.18 7.35
CA GLY A 237 -9.50 0.23 6.84
C GLY A 237 -9.82 1.51 6.09
N ARG A 238 -8.95 2.54 6.11
CA ARG A 238 -9.14 3.77 5.32
C ARG A 238 -8.41 3.66 3.98
N LEU A 239 -9.12 3.94 2.89
CA LEU A 239 -8.59 3.99 1.53
C LEU A 239 -8.43 5.46 1.08
N PRO A 240 -7.31 6.14 1.41
CA PRO A 240 -7.11 7.53 1.02
C PRO A 240 -6.87 7.67 -0.50
N ASP A 241 -7.39 8.74 -1.09
CA ASP A 241 -6.85 9.24 -2.35
C ASP A 241 -5.58 10.02 -2.03
N LEU A 242 -4.41 9.46 -2.34
CA LEU A 242 -3.11 10.02 -1.93
C LEU A 242 -2.88 11.46 -2.41
N ILE A 243 -3.58 11.91 -3.46
CA ILE A 243 -3.45 13.27 -4.00
C ILE A 243 -4.56 14.17 -3.44
N SER A 244 -5.80 13.72 -3.47
CA SER A 244 -6.95 14.54 -3.08
C SER A 244 -7.09 14.71 -1.56
N ASP A 245 -6.74 13.68 -0.79
CA ASP A 245 -6.84 13.68 0.68
C ASP A 245 -5.57 14.23 1.36
N ALA A 246 -4.55 14.60 0.58
CA ALA A 246 -3.30 15.13 1.11
C ALA A 246 -3.51 16.48 1.81
N LEU A 247 -3.07 16.55 3.07
CA LEU A 247 -2.97 17.80 3.82
C LEU A 247 -1.88 18.70 3.24
N PHE A 248 -0.84 18.09 2.69
CA PHE A 248 0.30 18.76 2.08
C PHE A 248 0.98 17.85 1.05
N CYS A 249 1.50 18.45 -0.02
CA CYS A 249 2.23 17.76 -1.08
C CYS A 249 3.56 18.48 -1.33
N ASN A 250 4.64 17.72 -1.44
CA ASN A 250 5.95 18.20 -1.88
C ASN A 250 6.41 17.41 -3.10
N GLY A 251 6.97 18.10 -4.10
CA GLY A 251 7.48 17.46 -5.32
C GLY A 251 6.40 17.13 -6.35
N GLN A 252 6.67 16.13 -7.18
CA GLN A 252 5.83 15.75 -8.32
C GLN A 252 5.17 14.40 -8.03
N ILE A 253 3.88 14.45 -7.72
CA ILE A 253 3.02 13.28 -7.52
C ILE A 253 1.97 13.27 -8.62
N GLU A 254 1.86 12.16 -9.35
CA GLU A 254 0.99 12.04 -10.52
C GLU A 254 0.11 10.79 -10.44
N ARG A 255 -1.11 10.86 -10.99
CA ARG A 255 -1.98 9.71 -11.10
C ARG A 255 -1.47 8.74 -12.14
N GLY A 256 -1.72 7.46 -11.92
CA GLY A 256 -1.27 6.38 -12.78
C GLY A 256 0.10 5.85 -12.39
N CYS A 257 0.50 4.79 -13.09
CA CYS A 257 1.82 4.20 -12.99
C CYS A 257 2.25 3.73 -14.38
N GLU A 258 2.84 4.64 -15.16
CA GLU A 258 3.39 4.30 -16.47
C GLU A 258 4.77 3.63 -16.37
N GLY A 259 5.34 3.53 -15.16
CA GLY A 259 6.69 3.04 -14.92
C GLY A 259 7.73 4.08 -15.35
N PRO A 260 9.00 3.68 -15.56
CA PRO A 260 10.02 4.62 -15.95
C PRO A 260 9.79 5.19 -17.35
N SER A 261 10.02 6.50 -17.49
CA SER A 261 9.78 7.31 -18.70
C SER A 261 10.37 6.70 -19.98
N THR A 262 11.49 5.98 -19.84
CA THR A 262 12.20 5.27 -20.91
C THR A 262 12.79 3.98 -20.36
N THR A 263 12.62 2.87 -21.08
CA THR A 263 13.21 1.57 -20.71
C THR A 263 14.50 1.29 -21.47
N CYS A 264 15.41 0.53 -20.85
CA CYS A 264 16.59 0.03 -21.55
C CYS A 264 16.19 -0.83 -22.76
N GLN A 265 16.68 -0.44 -23.93
CA GLN A 265 16.64 -1.16 -25.20
C GLN A 265 18.05 -1.63 -25.56
N GLU A 266 18.15 -2.54 -26.53
CA GLU A 266 19.46 -3.04 -27.00
C GLU A 266 20.38 -1.92 -27.52
N ASP A 267 19.81 -0.84 -28.05
CA ASP A 267 20.49 0.33 -28.61
C ASP A 267 20.51 1.55 -27.68
N SER A 268 20.03 1.43 -26.44
CA SER A 268 20.01 2.54 -25.47
C SER A 268 21.40 3.05 -25.12
N CYS A 269 22.39 2.17 -25.05
CA CYS A 269 23.79 2.53 -24.80
C CYS A 269 24.64 2.08 -25.99
N VAL A 270 25.48 2.96 -26.53
CA VAL A 270 26.38 2.60 -27.62
C VAL A 270 27.72 2.09 -27.11
N ASN A 271 28.54 1.56 -28.02
CA ASN A 271 29.90 1.09 -27.74
C ASN A 271 29.99 0.06 -26.60
N GLN A 272 28.97 -0.80 -26.47
CA GLN A 272 28.86 -1.83 -25.43
C GLN A 272 28.78 -1.28 -24.00
N GLY A 273 28.32 -0.03 -23.83
CA GLY A 273 27.95 0.51 -22.52
C GLY A 273 26.82 -0.32 -21.88
N VAL A 274 26.88 -0.50 -20.57
CA VAL A 274 25.86 -1.28 -19.86
C VAL A 274 24.67 -0.38 -19.55
N CYS A 275 23.49 -0.70 -20.11
CA CYS A 275 22.28 0.03 -19.79
C CYS A 275 21.76 -0.33 -18.39
N LEU A 276 21.62 0.68 -17.54
CA LEU A 276 21.10 0.59 -16.19
C LEU A 276 19.73 1.27 -16.14
N GLN A 277 18.69 0.49 -15.84
CA GLN A 277 17.34 1.02 -15.69
C GLN A 277 17.22 1.85 -14.41
N GLN A 278 16.73 3.08 -14.54
CA GLN A 278 16.37 3.98 -13.44
C GLN A 278 14.85 4.22 -13.44
N TRP A 279 14.34 5.00 -12.48
CA TRP A 279 12.90 5.31 -12.40
C TRP A 279 12.50 6.47 -13.32
N ASP A 280 13.36 7.45 -13.49
CA ASP A 280 13.16 8.61 -14.36
C ASP A 280 13.66 8.37 -15.79
N GLY A 281 14.26 7.21 -16.06
CA GLY A 281 14.72 6.80 -17.40
C GLY A 281 15.74 5.67 -17.33
N PHE A 282 16.77 5.72 -18.16
CA PHE A 282 17.92 4.84 -18.08
C PHE A 282 19.23 5.65 -18.05
N SER A 283 20.30 5.02 -17.59
CA SER A 283 21.67 5.55 -17.65
C SER A 283 22.60 4.52 -18.25
N CYS A 284 23.71 4.95 -18.86
CA CYS A 284 24.72 4.04 -19.38
C CYS A 284 25.97 4.03 -18.49
N ASP A 285 26.38 2.84 -18.04
CA ASP A 285 27.69 2.65 -17.42
C ASP A 285 28.74 2.44 -18.50
N CYS A 286 29.56 3.48 -18.69
CA CYS A 286 30.63 3.52 -19.68
C CYS A 286 31.99 3.09 -19.13
N SER A 287 32.09 2.67 -17.86
CA SER A 287 33.36 2.39 -17.17
C SER A 287 34.22 1.31 -17.83
N MET A 288 33.58 0.35 -18.50
CA MET A 288 34.24 -0.72 -19.25
C MET A 288 34.31 -0.43 -20.77
N THR A 289 34.00 0.79 -21.18
CA THR A 289 34.12 1.27 -22.57
C THR A 289 35.26 2.29 -22.68
N SER A 290 35.69 2.59 -23.90
CA SER A 290 36.66 3.68 -24.15
C SER A 290 36.00 5.06 -24.34
N PHE A 291 34.70 5.15 -24.09
CA PHE A 291 33.88 6.33 -24.36
C PHE A 291 33.35 6.94 -23.06
N SER A 292 32.94 8.19 -23.16
CA SER A 292 32.29 8.94 -22.10
C SER A 292 30.92 9.46 -22.55
N GLY A 293 30.33 10.38 -21.80
CA GLY A 293 29.01 10.93 -22.08
C GLY A 293 27.86 10.06 -21.55
N THR A 294 26.63 10.55 -21.71
CA THR A 294 25.44 9.92 -21.12
C THR A 294 25.03 8.61 -21.81
N LEU A 295 25.48 8.40 -23.06
CA LEU A 295 25.15 7.23 -23.87
C LEU A 295 26.40 6.42 -24.27
N CYS A 296 27.57 6.74 -23.70
CA CYS A 296 28.87 6.15 -24.05
C CYS A 296 29.29 6.42 -25.51
N ASN A 297 29.07 7.62 -26.02
CA ASN A 297 29.30 8.01 -27.41
C ASN A 297 30.36 9.11 -27.61
N ASP A 298 30.93 9.64 -26.52
CA ASP A 298 31.94 10.71 -26.54
C ASP A 298 33.37 10.16 -26.47
#